data_AF-A0A3N4RNF0-F1
#
_entry.id   AF-A0A3N4RNF0-F1
#
_cell.length_a   1.000
_cell.length_b   1.000
_cell.length_c   1.000
_cell.angle_alpha   90.00
_cell.angle_beta   90.00
_cell.angle_gamma   90.00
#
_symmetry.space_group_name_H-M   'P 1'
#
loop_
_entity.id
_entity.type
_entity.pdbx_description
1 polymer ?
#
loop_
_entity_poly.entity_id
_entity_poly.type
_entity_poly.pdbx_seq_one_letter_code
_entity_poly.pdbx_strand_id
1 'polypeptide(L)' 'MALVDDVESLGSAVDGGALDRRDAVQLLMLSADGLLVEESAAFLIDNWGAAAQLFTREGDAADALDQLAKGMGDDR' A
#
# COMPACT_ATOMS: atom_id res chain seq x y z
N MET A 1 -11.80 -0.10 2.33
CA MET A 1 -11.67 1.20 3.03
C MET A 1 -10.50 1.17 4.00
N ALA A 2 -10.49 0.36 5.07
CA ALA A 2 -9.38 0.35 6.06
C ALA A 2 -7.96 0.34 5.46
N LEU A 3 -7.69 -0.50 4.46
CA LEU A 3 -6.36 -0.56 3.84
C LEU A 3 -5.94 0.76 3.14
N VAL A 4 -6.87 1.50 2.54
CA VAL A 4 -6.52 2.77 1.86
C VAL A 4 -6.13 3.83 2.88
N ASP A 5 -6.87 3.89 3.98
CA ASP A 5 -6.63 4.81 5.08
C ASP A 5 -5.28 4.49 5.75
N ASP A 6 -4.94 3.21 5.89
CA ASP A 6 -3.65 2.76 6.41
C ASP A 6 -2.49 3.13 5.47
N VAL A 7 -2.63 2.88 4.16
CA VAL A 7 -1.60 3.25 3.16
C VAL A 7 -1.37 4.76 3.17
N GLU A 8 -2.44 5.57 3.16
CA GLU A 8 -2.33 7.03 3.16
C GLU A 8 -1.71 7.55 4.47
N SER A 9 -2.17 7.03 5.61
CA SER A 9 -1.69 7.46 6.92
C SER A 9 -0.22 7.09 7.14
N LEU A 10 0.15 5.85 6.83
CA LEU A 10 1.52 5.36 6.99
C LEU A 10 2.47 6.01 5.97
N GLY A 11 2.06 6.13 4.71
CA GLY A 11 2.84 6.79 3.67
C GLY A 11 3.11 8.26 3.98
N SER A 12 2.08 8.99 4.42
CA SER A 12 2.22 10.39 4.84
C SER A 12 3.13 10.54 6.07
N ALA A 13 3.06 9.63 7.03
CA ALA A 13 3.94 9.64 8.21
C ALA A 13 5.41 9.38 7.84
N VAL A 14 5.66 8.50 6.86
CA VAL A 14 7.01 8.25 6.31
C VAL A 14 7.55 9.48 5.59
N ASP A 15 6.76 10.11 4.72
CA ASP A 15 7.15 11.33 4.01
C ASP A 15 7.44 12.50 4.96
N GLY A 16 6.67 12.60 6.05
CA GLY A 16 6.87 13.58 7.11
C GLY A 16 8.05 13.27 8.03
N GLY A 17 8.70 12.12 7.89
CA GLY A 17 9.78 11.66 8.76
C GLY A 17 9.32 11.32 10.19
N ALA A 18 8.02 11.15 10.40
CA ALA A 18 7.44 10.79 11.69
C ALA A 18 7.47 9.27 11.95
N LEU A 19 7.59 8.47 10.89
CA LEU A 19 7.64 7.01 10.94
C LEU A 19 8.74 6.48 10.01
N ASP A 20 9.48 5.48 10.47
CA ASP A 20 10.45 4.80 9.62
C ASP A 20 9.73 3.97 8.55
N ARG A 21 10.23 4.04 7.31
CA ARG A 21 9.67 3.28 6.17
C ARG A 21 9.52 1.79 6.48
N ARG A 22 10.49 1.20 7.17
CA ARG A 22 10.50 -0.23 7.49
C ARG A 22 9.41 -0.61 8.48
N ASP A 23 9.12 0.27 9.43
CA ASP A 23 8.06 0.07 10.41
C ASP A 23 6.69 0.28 9.77
N ALA A 24 6.56 1.27 8.87
CA ALA A 24 5.35 1.47 8.07
C ALA A 24 4.99 0.23 7.24
N VAL A 25 5.98 -0.40 6.60
CA VAL A 25 5.78 -1.64 5.83
C VAL A 25 5.27 -2.76 6.72
N GLN A 26 5.87 -2.98 7.89
CA GLN A 26 5.42 -4.02 8.81
C GLN A 26 4.02 -3.76 9.37
N LEU A 27 3.70 -2.51 9.70
CA LEU A 27 2.36 -2.11 10.15
C LEU A 27 1.31 -2.35 9.08
N LEU A 28 1.62 -2.02 7.83
CA LEU A 28 0.70 -2.23 6.71
C LEU A 28 0.44 -3.72 6.46
N MET A 29 1.48 -4.57 6.51
CA MET A 29 1.33 -6.02 6.40
C MET A 29 0.48 -6.60 7.53
N LEU A 30 0.66 -6.11 8.76
CA LEU A 30 -0.11 -6.52 9.92
C LEU A 30 -1.58 -6.11 9.79
N SER A 31 -1.84 -4.88 9.33
CA SER A 31 -3.21 -4.37 9.12
C SER A 31 -3.94 -5.12 8.01
N ALA A 32 -3.19 -5.54 6.98
CA ALA A 32 -3.71 -6.37 5.90
C ALA A 32 -3.87 -7.86 6.26
N ASP A 33 -3.74 -8.25 7.53
CA ASP A 33 -3.85 -9.65 8.01
C ASP A 33 -2.96 -10.62 7.21
N GLY A 34 -1.78 -10.17 6.76
CA GLY A 34 -0.87 -10.97 5.95
C GLY A 34 -1.26 -11.15 4.48
N LEU A 35 -2.29 -10.45 3.98
CA LEU A 35 -2.62 -10.40 2.55
C LEU A 35 -1.51 -9.74 1.71
N LEU A 36 -0.74 -8.85 2.34
CA LEU A 36 0.38 -8.17 1.70
C LEU A 36 1.70 -8.82 2.10
N VAL A 37 2.52 -9.09 1.09
CA VAL A 37 3.94 -9.41 1.27
C VAL A 37 4.75 -8.12 1.43
N GLU A 38 5.95 -8.24 2.01
CA GLU A 38 6.83 -7.10 2.30
C GLU A 38 7.07 -6.22 1.07
N GLU A 39 7.27 -6.82 -0.10
CA GLU A 39 7.51 -6.09 -1.35
C GLU A 39 6.31 -5.24 -1.79
N SER A 40 5.10 -5.80 -1.72
CA SER A 40 3.87 -5.08 -2.08
C SER A 40 3.55 -3.97 -1.07
N ALA A 41 3.74 -4.24 0.22
CA ALA A 41 3.57 -3.23 1.26
C ALA A 41 4.59 -2.10 1.09
N ALA A 42 5.85 -2.41 0.81
CA ALA A 42 6.89 -1.44 0.51
C ALA A 42 6.55 -0.57 -0.71
N PHE A 43 6.05 -1.17 -1.78
CA PHE A 43 5.60 -0.44 -2.96
C PHE A 43 4.46 0.53 -2.64
N LEU A 44 3.47 0.08 -1.88
CA LEU A 44 2.32 0.90 -1.49
C LEU A 44 2.72 2.08 -0.61
N ILE A 45 3.64 1.89 0.33
CA ILE A 45 4.16 2.97 1.17
C ILE A 45 4.94 3.99 0.33
N ASP A 46 5.79 3.55 -0.60
CA ASP A 46 6.56 4.46 -1.45
C ASP A 46 5.70 5.21 -2.47
N ASN A 47 4.59 4.60 -2.90
CA ASN A 47 3.69 5.15 -3.92
C ASN A 47 2.32 5.48 -3.34
N TRP A 48 2.24 5.82 -2.05
CA TRP A 48 0.97 5.95 -1.31
C TRP A 48 -0.02 6.90 -1.98
N GLY A 49 0.45 8.02 -2.54
CA GLY A 49 -0.41 8.99 -3.24
C GLY A 49 -0.99 8.47 -4.55
N ALA A 50 -0.29 7.59 -5.26
CA ALA A 50 -0.81 6.92 -6.45
C ALA A 50 -1.74 5.75 -6.08
N ALA A 51 -1.37 5.00 -5.04
CA ALA A 51 -2.17 3.91 -4.52
C ALA A 51 -3.54 4.41 -4.02
N ALA A 52 -3.59 5.48 -3.22
CA ALA A 52 -4.83 6.08 -2.72
C ALA A 52 -5.79 6.49 -3.86
N GLN A 53 -5.26 7.03 -4.96
CA GLN A 53 -6.06 7.37 -6.15
C GLN A 53 -6.61 6.13 -6.87
N LEU A 54 -5.83 5.06 -6.96
CA LEU A 54 -6.25 3.77 -7.52
C LEU A 54 -7.39 3.13 -6.71
N PHE A 55 -7.23 3.08 -5.39
CA PHE A 55 -8.26 2.56 -4.47
C PHE A 55 -9.55 3.38 -4.51
N THR A 56 -9.46 4.71 -4.63
CA THR A 56 -10.63 5.59 -4.77
C THR A 56 -11.40 5.33 -6.07
N ARG A 57 -10.70 4.92 -7.14
CA ARG A 57 -11.29 4.65 -8.46
C ARG A 57 -11.95 3.27 -8.53
N GLU A 58 -11.33 2.25 -7.95
CA GLU A 58 -11.80 0.86 -8.01
C GLU A 58 -12.89 0.57 -6.97
N GLY A 59 -12.97 1.34 -5.89
CA GLY A 59 -13.96 1.17 -4.82
C GLY A 59 -13.73 -0.04 -3.92
N ASP A 60 -13.10 -1.10 -4.44
CA ASP A 60 -12.65 -2.28 -3.70
C ASP A 60 -11.12 -2.36 -3.63
N ALA A 61 -10.61 -2.65 -2.42
CA ALA A 61 -9.17 -2.73 -2.19
C ALA A 61 -8.57 -4.03 -2.75
N ALA A 62 -9.35 -5.10 -2.85
CA ALA A 62 -8.87 -6.37 -3.38
C ALA A 62 -8.58 -6.27 -4.89
N ASP A 63 -9.48 -5.64 -5.66
CA ASP A 63 -9.29 -5.43 -7.11
C ASP A 63 -8.11 -4.50 -7.41
N ALA A 64 -7.95 -3.43 -6.64
CA ALA A 64 -6.81 -2.53 -6.79
C ALA A 64 -5.47 -3.22 -6.46
N LEU A 65 -5.43 -4.09 -5.45
CA LEU A 65 -4.26 -4.91 -5.15
C LEU A 65 -3.98 -5.95 -6.23
N ASP A 66 -5.02 -6.58 -6.79
CA ASP A 66 -4.90 -7.53 -7.90
C ASP A 66 -4.38 -6.85 -9.18
N GLN A 67 -4.86 -5.64 -9.50
CA GLN A 67 -4.31 -4.83 -10.60
C GLN A 67 -2.86 -4.41 -10.36
N LEU A 68 -2.50 -4.04 -9.12
CA LEU A 68 -1.12 -3.76 -8.74
C LEU A 68 -0.23 -4.99 -8.93
N ALA A 69 -0.68 -6.16 -8.45
CA ALA A 69 0.04 -7.42 -8.60
C ALA A 69 0.21 -7.81 -10.08
N LYS A 70 -0.82 -7.61 -10.91
CA LYS A 70 -0.77 -7.84 -12.36
C LYS A 70 0.17 -6.85 -13.07
N GLY A 71 0.13 -5.57 -12.68
CA GLY A 71 1.00 -4.54 -13.24
C GLY A 71 2.48 -4.74 -12.89
N MET A 72 2.78 -5.30 -11.73
CA MET A 72 4.16 -5.68 -11.33
C MET A 72 4.64 -6.97 -12.02
N GLY A 73 3.74 -7.84 -12.46
CA GLY A 73 4.08 -9.12 -13.10
C GLY A 73 4.37 -9.06 -14.61
N ASP A 74 4.06 -7.95 -15.27
CA ASP A 74 4.14 -7.81 -16.74
C ASP A 74 5.51 -7.29 -17.24
N ASP A 75 6.48 -7.03 -16.35
CA ASP A 75 7.83 -6.56 -16.73
C ASP A 75 8.80 -7.73 -17.00
N ARG A 76 8.36 -8.78 -17.73
CA ARG A 76 9.19 -9.97 -17.99
C ARG A 76 9.29 -10.40 -19.46
#